data_AF-A0A167U7M6-F1
#
_entry.id   AF-A0A167U7M6-F1
#
_cell.length_a   1.000
_cell.length_b   1.000
_cell.length_c   1.000
_cell.angle_alpha   90.00
_cell.angle_beta   90.00
_cell.angle_gamma   90.00
#
_symmetry.space_group_name_H-M   'P 1'
#
loop_
_entity.id
_entity.type
_entity.pdbx_description
1 polymer ?
#
loop_
_entity_poly.entity_id
_entity_poly.type
_entity_poly.pdbx_seq_one_letter_code
_entity_poly.pdbx_strand_id
1 'polypeptide(L)' 'MHNTFGTKQYFLEAFKQTVMNNFTKHPPVSLMDLYDHYQSEIAVRLPLSEQPSCRANLQQAYQEIRQELVFSKESADESK' A
#
# COMPACT_ATOMS: atom_id res chain seq x y z
N MET A 1 -10.53 -14.77 -14.88
CA MET A 1 -9.53 -13.84 -14.30
C MET A 1 -9.90 -13.67 -12.84
N HIS A 2 -9.08 -14.16 -11.90
CA HIS A 2 -9.33 -13.91 -10.48
C HIS A 2 -9.11 -12.42 -10.23
N ASN A 3 -10.18 -11.65 -9.98
CA ASN A 3 -10.05 -10.28 -9.51
C ASN A 3 -9.49 -10.32 -8.09
N THR A 4 -8.18 -10.19 -7.95
CA THR A 4 -7.47 -10.11 -6.66
C THR A 4 -7.60 -8.73 -5.99
N PHE A 5 -8.25 -7.78 -6.67
CA PHE A 5 -8.53 -6.44 -6.17
C PHE A 5 -9.28 -6.50 -4.84
N GLY A 6 -8.76 -5.79 -3.84
CA GLY A 6 -9.39 -5.68 -2.52
C GLY A 6 -8.88 -6.66 -1.46
N THR A 7 -7.98 -7.58 -1.83
CA THR A 7 -7.25 -8.40 -0.86
C THR A 7 -6.10 -7.62 -0.23
N LYS A 8 -5.71 -7.98 1.01
CA LYS A 8 -4.55 -7.39 1.68
C LYS A 8 -3.28 -7.55 0.84
N GLN A 9 -3.06 -8.75 0.27
CA GLN A 9 -1.87 -9.06 -0.53
C GLN A 9 -1.78 -8.15 -1.77
N TYR A 10 -2.89 -7.93 -2.46
CA TYR A 10 -2.94 -7.02 -3.61
C TYR A 10 -2.46 -5.60 -3.25
N PHE A 11 -2.97 -5.04 -2.16
CA PHE A 11 -2.57 -3.69 -1.73
C PHE A 11 -1.11 -3.65 -1.26
N LEU A 12 -0.65 -4.69 -0.54
CA LEU A 12 0.73 -4.78 -0.08
C LEU A 12 1.71 -4.82 -1.25
N GLU A 13 1.42 -5.61 -2.29
CA GLU A 13 2.24 -5.66 -3.52
C GLU A 13 2.28 -4.31 -4.22
N ALA A 14 1.14 -3.59 -4.31
CA ALA A 14 1.10 -2.26 -4.89
C ALA A 14 1.95 -1.24 -4.12
N PHE A 15 1.91 -1.28 -2.78
CA PHE A 15 2.79 -0.43 -1.95
C PHE A 15 4.26 -0.79 -2.16
N LYS A 16 4.63 -2.09 -2.14
CA LYS A 16 6.01 -2.56 -2.38
C LYS A 16 6.54 -2.10 -3.74
N GLN A 17 5.74 -2.28 -4.79
CA GLN A 17 6.10 -1.80 -6.13
C GLN A 17 6.29 -0.29 -6.17
N THR A 18 5.45 0.48 -5.47
CA THR A 18 5.59 1.94 -5.42
C THR A 18 6.87 2.35 -4.70
N VAL A 19 7.20 1.73 -3.58
CA VAL A 19 8.49 1.93 -2.88
C VAL A 19 9.67 1.64 -3.81
N MET A 20 9.67 0.48 -4.48
CA MET A 20 10.74 0.08 -5.41
C MET A 20 10.86 1.04 -6.60
N ASN A 21 9.74 1.49 -7.14
CA ASN A 21 9.71 2.35 -8.33
C ASN A 21 10.04 3.81 -8.01
N ASN A 22 9.79 4.29 -6.79
CA ASN A 22 10.15 5.65 -6.37
C ASN A 22 11.65 5.92 -6.43
N PHE A 23 12.51 4.89 -6.47
CA PHE A 23 13.93 5.04 -6.75
C PHE A 23 14.23 5.48 -8.21
N THR A 24 13.26 5.37 -9.12
CA THR A 24 13.44 5.60 -10.57
C THR A 24 12.50 6.64 -11.17
N LYS A 25 11.41 7.01 -10.48
CA LYS A 25 10.38 7.94 -10.98
C LYS A 25 10.41 9.29 -10.27
N HIS A 26 10.33 10.36 -11.05
CA HIS A 26 10.12 11.74 -10.59
C HIS A 26 8.79 12.28 -11.13
N PRO A 27 7.89 12.84 -10.29
CA PRO A 27 8.00 12.95 -8.83
C PRO A 27 7.77 11.61 -8.11
N PRO A 28 8.37 11.39 -6.92
CA PRO A 28 8.08 10.23 -6.10
C PRO A 28 6.62 10.28 -5.62
N VAL A 29 5.92 9.15 -5.68
CA VAL A 29 4.54 9.02 -5.19
C VAL A 29 4.59 8.61 -3.73
N SER A 30 4.00 9.38 -2.82
CA SER A 30 4.00 8.98 -1.41
C SER A 30 3.06 7.78 -1.20
N LEU A 31 3.35 6.96 -0.18
CA LEU A 31 2.45 5.86 0.19
C LEU A 31 1.08 6.37 0.64
N MET A 32 1.02 7.59 1.18
CA MET A 32 -0.24 8.23 1.55
C MET A 32 -1.07 8.56 0.31
N ASP A 33 -0.46 9.13 -0.73
CA ASP A 33 -1.16 9.41 -2.00
C ASP A 33 -1.72 8.13 -2.62
N LEU A 34 -0.94 7.04 -2.57
CA LEU A 34 -1.41 5.74 -3.07
C LEU A 34 -2.53 5.15 -2.20
N TYR A 35 -2.47 5.35 -0.90
CA TYR A 35 -3.54 4.93 0.02
C TYR A 35 -4.85 5.69 -0.27
N ASP A 36 -4.79 7.01 -0.45
CA ASP A 36 -5.95 7.84 -0.77
C ASP A 36 -6.51 7.53 -2.17
N HIS A 37 -5.63 7.22 -3.13
CA HIS A 37 -6.03 6.70 -4.43
C HIS A 37 -6.87 5.42 -4.28
N TYR A 38 -6.39 4.43 -3.52
CA TYR A 38 -7.15 3.19 -3.31
C TYR A 38 -8.41 3.38 -2.49
N GLN A 39 -8.46 4.32 -1.53
CA GLN A 39 -9.71 4.66 -0.86
C GLN A 39 -10.77 5.15 -1.85
N SER A 40 -10.37 5.97 -2.82
CA SER A 40 -11.24 6.48 -3.88
C SER A 40 -11.68 5.36 -4.82
N GLU A 41 -10.75 4.51 -5.25
CA GLU A 41 -11.05 3.36 -6.11
C GLU A 41 -12.00 2.37 -5.45
N ILE A 42 -11.87 2.12 -4.13
CA ILE A 42 -12.82 1.27 -3.38
C ILE A 42 -14.22 1.88 -3.38
N ALA A 43 -14.32 3.20 -3.19
CA ALA A 43 -15.60 3.90 -3.16
C ALA A 43 -16.33 3.83 -4.52
N VAL A 44 -15.58 3.82 -5.63
CA VAL A 44 -16.13 3.80 -6.98
C VAL A 44 -16.37 2.38 -7.51
N ARG A 45 -15.47 1.43 -7.23
CA ARG A 45 -15.48 0.10 -7.84
C ARG A 45 -16.29 -0.94 -7.08
N LEU A 46 -16.48 -0.77 -5.76
CA LEU A 46 -17.09 -1.80 -4.91
C LEU A 46 -18.46 -1.37 -4.36
N PRO A 47 -19.41 -2.34 -4.25
CA PRO A 47 -20.68 -2.09 -3.58
C PRO A 47 -20.44 -1.74 -2.10
N LEU A 48 -21.32 -0.91 -1.53
CA LEU A 48 -21.20 -0.41 -0.14
C LEU A 48 -21.02 -1.53 0.90
N SER A 49 -21.59 -2.71 0.65
CA SER A 49 -21.47 -3.89 1.52
C SER A 49 -20.05 -4.47 1.59
N GLU A 50 -19.25 -4.29 0.53
CA GLU A 50 -17.88 -4.85 0.43
C GLU A 50 -16.80 -3.81 0.76
N GLN A 51 -17.14 -2.52 0.78
CA GLN A 51 -16.17 -1.46 1.08
C GLN A 51 -15.52 -1.58 2.46
N PRO A 52 -16.22 -1.93 3.56
CA PRO A 52 -15.61 -1.99 4.89
C PRO A 52 -14.49 -3.04 4.99
N SER A 53 -14.72 -4.25 4.46
CA SER A 53 -13.71 -5.33 4.49
C SER A 53 -12.52 -4.99 3.59
N CYS A 54 -12.77 -4.41 2.42
CA CYS A 54 -11.72 -3.97 1.51
C CYS A 54 -10.88 -2.82 2.09
N ARG A 55 -11.51 -1.84 2.74
CA ARG A 55 -10.81 -0.75 3.45
C ARG A 55 -9.97 -1.28 4.61
N ALA A 56 -10.46 -2.28 5.35
CA ALA A 56 -9.69 -2.92 6.41
C ALA A 56 -8.43 -3.61 5.85
N ASN A 57 -8.55 -4.31 4.72
CA ASN A 57 -7.40 -4.92 4.03
C ASN A 57 -6.37 -3.86 3.56
N LEU A 58 -6.85 -2.74 2.99
CA LEU A 58 -6.00 -1.62 2.59
C LEU A 58 -5.25 -1.02 3.79
N GLN A 59 -5.95 -0.80 4.90
CA GLN A 59 -5.36 -0.26 6.12
C GLN A 59 -4.30 -1.20 6.71
N GLN A 60 -4.58 -2.50 6.77
CA GLN A 60 -3.60 -3.49 7.24
C GLN A 60 -2.35 -3.52 6.36
N ALA A 61 -2.52 -3.51 5.03
CA ALA A 61 -1.38 -3.47 4.11
C ALA A 61 -0.55 -2.19 4.26
N TYR A 62 -1.21 -1.03 4.47
CA TYR A 62 -0.53 0.24 4.69
C TYR A 62 0.26 0.28 6.00
N GLN A 63 -0.29 -0.29 7.08
CA GLN A 63 0.41 -0.40 8.37
C GLN A 63 1.63 -1.30 8.25
N GLU A 64 1.48 -2.45 7.58
CA GLU A 64 2.56 -3.42 7.38
C GLU A 64 3.73 -2.82 6.59
N ILE A 65 3.47 -2.19 5.44
CA ILE A 65 4.57 -1.58 4.67
C ILE A 65 5.25 -0.44 5.43
N ARG A 66 4.51 0.35 6.22
CA ARG A 66 5.11 1.39 7.06
C ARG A 66 6.01 0.81 8.13
N GLN A 67 5.61 -0.29 8.76
CA GLN A 67 6.46 -1.00 9.72
C GLN A 67 7.72 -1.54 9.02
N GLU A 68 7.58 -2.23 7.88
CA GLU A 68 8.72 -2.75 7.11
C GLU A 68 9.74 -1.64 6.78
N LEU A 69 9.27 -0.45 6.39
CA LEU A 69 10.13 0.69 6.07
C LEU A 69 10.79 1.35 7.28
N VAL A 70 10.11 1.38 8.43
CA VAL A 70 10.70 1.89 9.68
C VAL A 70 11.79 0.95 10.18
N PHE A 71 11.53 -0.36 10.22
CA PHE A 71 12.51 -1.36 10.65
C PHE A 71 13.71 -1.46 9.69
N SER A 72 13.49 -1.31 8.38
CA SER A 72 14.59 -1.27 7.40
C SER A 72 15.54 -0.09 7.60
N LYS A 73 15.08 0.99 8.24
CA LYS A 73 15.91 2.17 8.54
C LYS A 73 16.78 1.97 9.78
N GLU A 74 16.31 1.21 10.76
CA GLU A 74 17.07 0.87 11.97
C GLU A 74 18.23 -0.10 11.67
N SER A 75 18.03 -1.08 10.79
CA SER A 75 19.09 -2.04 10.43
C SER A 75 20.20 -1.47 9.53
N ALA A 76 20.03 -0.25 8.99
CA ALA A 76 21.02 0.39 8.12
C ALA A 76 22.02 1.30 8.89
N ASP A 77 21.74 1.62 10.15
CA ASP A 77 22.55 2.56 10.95
C ASP A 77 23.59 1.85 11.86
N GLU A 78 23.45 0.54 12.09
CA GLU A 78 24.36 -0.28 12.92
C GLU A 78 25.60 -0.84 12.18
N SER A 79 25.96 -0.28 11.02
CA SER A 79 27.21 -0.60 10.32
C SER A 79 28.08 0.64 10.16
N LYS A 80 28.68 1.10 11.26
CA LYS A 80 29.77 2.09 11.25
C LYS A 80 30.81 1.81 12.30
#